data_AF-A0A317EI18-F1
#
_entry.id   AF-A0A317EI18-F1
#
_cell.length_a   1.000
_cell.length_b   1.000
_cell.length_c   1.000
_cell.angle_alpha   90.00
_cell.angle_beta   90.00
_cell.angle_gamma   90.00
#
_symmetry.space_group_name_H-M   'P 1'
#
loop_
_entity.id
_entity.type
_entity.pdbx_description
1 polymer ?
#
loop_
_entity_poly.entity_id
_entity_poly.type
_entity_poly.pdbx_seq_one_letter_code
_entity_poly.pdbx_strand_id
1 'polypeptide(L)'
;MTSLDGVQYLAMLQSINLDTVRGISSVKELALSTALKRVNLNNLGAIDTLKPLRALPEVEMLNFVESTNITDGDIAVLAEFPMLKICGFMNRRHYNMTREELSRQLAIRG
;
A
#
# COMPACT_ATOMS: atom_id res chain seq x y z
N MET A 1 -6.81 -4.22 17.07
CA MET A 1 -6.99 -5.07 15.87
C MET A 1 -5.59 -5.48 15.43
N THR A 2 -5.31 -6.79 15.34
CA THR A 2 -3.96 -7.30 15.01
C THR A 2 -3.89 -7.96 13.64
N SER A 3 -5.04 -8.14 12.97
CA SER A 3 -5.11 -8.72 11.62
C SER A 3 -6.22 -8.05 10.81
N LEU A 4 -6.14 -8.24 9.49
CA LEU A 4 -7.17 -7.93 8.50
C LEU A 4 -7.95 -9.18 8.06
N ASP A 5 -7.88 -10.25 8.84
CA ASP A 5 -8.70 -11.46 8.66
C ASP A 5 -10.16 -11.10 8.42
N GLY A 6 -10.73 -11.71 7.38
CA GLY A 6 -12.10 -11.46 6.94
C GLY A 6 -12.18 -10.51 5.74
N VAL A 7 -11.22 -9.60 5.57
CA VAL A 7 -11.22 -8.66 4.43
C VAL A 7 -11.11 -9.41 3.10
N GLN A 8 -10.40 -10.53 3.06
CA GLN A 8 -10.27 -11.36 1.85
C GLN A 8 -11.61 -11.87 1.30
N TYR A 9 -12.67 -11.91 2.12
CA TYR A 9 -14.01 -12.35 1.69
C TYR A 9 -14.86 -11.20 1.13
N LEU A 10 -14.39 -9.95 1.24
CA LEU A 10 -15.10 -8.77 0.75
C LEU A 10 -14.74 -8.51 -0.72
N ALA A 11 -15.21 -9.37 -1.62
CA ALA A 11 -14.88 -9.31 -3.05
C ALA A 11 -15.22 -7.97 -3.73
N MET A 12 -16.23 -7.25 -3.21
CA MET A 12 -16.69 -5.96 -3.72
C MET A 12 -16.07 -4.75 -2.97
N LEU A 13 -15.11 -4.97 -2.07
CA LEU A 13 -14.48 -3.89 -1.32
C LEU A 13 -13.66 -3.00 -2.26
N GLN A 14 -14.10 -1.75 -2.41
CA GLN A 14 -13.43 -0.77 -3.28
C GLN A 14 -12.48 0.17 -2.54
N SER A 15 -12.67 0.35 -1.24
CA SER A 15 -11.89 1.28 -0.44
C SER A 15 -11.68 0.72 0.95
N ILE A 16 -10.45 0.82 1.44
CA ILE A 16 -10.12 0.56 2.83
C ILE A 16 -9.35 1.74 3.41
N ASN A 17 -9.72 2.15 4.62
CA ASN A 17 -9.03 3.20 5.37
C ASN A 17 -8.68 2.68 6.76
N LEU A 18 -7.39 2.49 7.00
CA LEU A 18 -6.82 2.15 8.30
C LEU A 18 -6.00 3.34 8.77
N ASP A 19 -6.41 3.93 9.89
CA ASP A 19 -5.71 5.04 10.52
C ASP A 19 -5.56 4.76 12.02
N THR A 20 -4.34 4.91 12.54
CA THR A 20 -4.03 4.82 13.97
C THR A 20 -4.34 3.44 14.56
N VAL A 21 -4.37 2.40 13.71
CA VAL A 21 -4.52 1.01 14.13
C VAL A 21 -3.17 0.42 14.48
N ARG A 22 -2.96 0.10 15.77
CA ARG A 22 -1.74 -0.55 16.24
C ARG A 22 -1.86 -2.08 16.18
N GLY A 23 -0.76 -2.73 15.82
CA GLY A 23 -0.62 -4.19 15.86
C GLY A 23 -0.88 -4.91 14.55
N ILE A 24 -1.18 -4.19 13.46
CA ILE A 24 -1.20 -4.74 12.11
C ILE A 24 0.19 -4.60 11.52
N SER A 25 0.84 -5.71 11.19
CA SER A 25 2.11 -5.72 10.45
C SER A 25 1.98 -6.27 9.03
N SER A 26 0.86 -6.92 8.70
CA SER A 26 0.65 -7.53 7.38
C SER A 26 -0.59 -6.96 6.68
N VAL A 27 -0.52 -6.92 5.36
CA VAL A 27 -1.61 -6.50 4.46
C VAL A 27 -1.99 -7.59 3.47
N LYS A 28 -1.53 -8.82 3.68
CA LYS A 28 -1.71 -9.94 2.73
C LYS A 28 -3.18 -10.25 2.45
N GLU A 29 -4.07 -10.03 3.42
CA GLU A 29 -5.51 -10.29 3.30
C GLU A 29 -6.17 -9.36 2.26
N LEU A 30 -5.60 -8.19 2.00
CA LEU A 30 -6.10 -7.26 0.97
C LEU A 30 -5.86 -7.76 -0.46
N ALA A 31 -4.91 -8.68 -0.66
CA ALA A 31 -4.52 -9.17 -1.98
C ALA A 31 -5.64 -9.92 -2.72
N LEU A 32 -6.68 -10.36 -2.01
CA LEU A 32 -7.84 -11.07 -2.57
C LEU A 32 -9.03 -10.16 -2.89
N SER A 33 -9.02 -8.91 -2.41
CA SER A 33 -10.05 -7.92 -2.71
C SER A 33 -9.74 -7.20 -4.03
N THR A 34 -9.89 -7.91 -5.16
CA THR A 34 -9.47 -7.44 -6.50
C THR A 34 -10.18 -6.18 -6.98
N ALA A 35 -11.30 -5.80 -6.35
CA ALA A 35 -12.03 -4.56 -6.63
C ALA A 35 -11.46 -3.32 -5.89
N LEU A 36 -10.42 -3.47 -5.07
CA LEU A 36 -9.82 -2.37 -4.32
C LEU A 36 -9.25 -1.31 -5.26
N LYS A 37 -9.70 -0.06 -5.07
CA LYS A 37 -9.23 1.12 -5.79
C LYS A 37 -8.44 2.08 -4.92
N ARG A 38 -8.79 2.16 -3.63
CA ARG A 38 -8.21 3.11 -2.66
C ARG A 38 -7.78 2.39 -1.39
N VAL A 39 -6.51 2.51 -1.04
CA VAL A 39 -5.90 1.87 0.13
C VAL A 39 -5.18 2.93 0.96
N ASN A 40 -5.68 3.22 2.16
CA ASN A 40 -4.99 4.09 3.13
C ASN A 40 -4.52 3.26 4.33
N LEU A 41 -3.22 3.30 4.61
CA LEU A 41 -2.53 2.56 5.66
C LEU A 41 -1.75 3.54 6.55
N ASN A 42 -2.44 4.51 7.12
CA ASN A 42 -1.81 5.62 7.83
C ASN A 42 -1.64 5.30 9.32
N ASN A 43 -0.57 5.80 9.92
CA ASN A 43 -0.33 5.67 11.37
C ASN A 43 -0.34 4.22 11.91
N LEU A 44 0.11 3.23 11.13
CA LEU A 44 0.05 1.81 11.52
C LEU A 44 1.31 1.29 12.22
N GLY A 45 2.41 2.05 12.19
CA GLY A 45 3.72 1.57 12.62
C GLY A 45 4.39 0.69 11.57
N ALA A 46 5.03 -0.40 11.98
CA ALA A 46 5.75 -1.28 11.06
C ALA A 46 4.78 -2.17 10.26
N ILE A 47 4.85 -2.09 8.93
CA ILE A 47 4.25 -3.04 7.99
C ILE A 47 5.40 -3.81 7.35
N ASP A 48 5.29 -5.12 7.26
CA ASP A 48 6.40 -6.00 6.85
C ASP A 48 6.81 -5.73 5.40
N THR A 49 5.83 -5.68 4.49
CA THR A 49 6.04 -5.51 3.04
C THR A 49 4.74 -5.14 2.32
N LEU A 50 4.84 -4.52 1.15
CA LEU A 50 3.71 -4.25 0.24
C LEU A 50 3.54 -5.29 -0.87
N LYS A 51 4.48 -6.24 -0.99
CA LYS A 51 4.52 -7.25 -2.07
C LYS A 51 3.21 -8.01 -2.33
N PRO A 52 2.40 -8.40 -1.32
CA PRO A 52 1.14 -9.08 -1.58
C PRO A 52 0.17 -8.29 -2.47
N LEU A 53 0.28 -6.95 -2.49
CA LEU A 53 -0.65 -6.07 -3.19
C LEU A 53 -0.26 -5.80 -4.67
N ARG A 54 0.93 -6.22 -5.10
CA ARG A 54 1.55 -5.83 -6.39
C ARG A 54 0.72 -6.11 -7.63
N ALA A 55 -0.14 -7.13 -7.59
CA ALA A 55 -0.94 -7.58 -8.71
C ALA A 55 -2.41 -7.13 -8.64
N LEU A 56 -2.78 -6.29 -7.67
CA LEU A 56 -4.15 -5.78 -7.58
C LEU A 56 -4.45 -4.91 -8.81
N PRO A 57 -5.43 -5.28 -9.66
CA PRO A 57 -5.59 -4.70 -10.98
C PRO A 57 -6.15 -3.27 -10.95
N GLU A 58 -6.83 -2.90 -9.86
CA GLU A 58 -7.68 -1.71 -9.79
C GLU A 58 -7.16 -0.64 -8.81
N VAL A 59 -6.04 -0.87 -8.11
CA VAL A 59 -5.54 0.08 -7.09
C VAL A 59 -5.00 1.34 -7.77
N GLU A 60 -5.72 2.44 -7.63
CA GLU A 60 -5.39 3.75 -8.20
C GLU A 60 -4.66 4.65 -7.21
N MET A 61 -4.90 4.43 -5.91
CA MET A 61 -4.36 5.22 -4.82
C MET A 61 -3.94 4.33 -3.65
N LEU A 62 -2.69 4.46 -3.22
CA LEU A 62 -2.14 3.78 -2.05
C LEU A 62 -1.34 4.76 -1.21
N ASN A 63 -1.79 5.04 0.02
CA ASN A 63 -1.09 5.92 0.95
C ASN A 63 -0.66 5.17 2.21
N PHE A 64 0.54 5.50 2.68
CA PHE A 64 1.10 5.04 3.95
C PHE A 64 1.98 6.15 4.53
N VAL A 65 1.32 7.15 5.13
CA VAL A 65 1.99 8.33 5.70
C VAL A 65 2.16 8.22 7.22
N GLU A 66 2.79 9.25 7.80
CA GLU A 66 3.02 9.39 9.23
C GLU A 66 3.84 8.23 9.85
N SER A 67 3.33 7.54 10.87
CA SER A 67 4.12 6.51 11.55
C SER A 67 4.28 5.22 10.76
N THR A 68 3.59 5.05 9.63
CA THR A 68 3.70 3.83 8.82
C THR A 68 5.09 3.71 8.20
N ASN A 69 5.70 2.54 8.36
CA ASN A 69 7.04 2.20 7.90
C ASN A 69 7.03 0.83 7.22
N ILE A 70 7.44 0.76 5.95
CA ILE A 70 7.56 -0.50 5.22
C ILE A 70 8.91 -1.12 5.55
N THR A 71 8.91 -2.25 6.23
CA THR A 71 10.09 -2.78 6.92
C THR A 71 11.11 -3.33 5.94
N ASP A 72 10.67 -4.04 4.89
CA ASP A 72 11.57 -4.55 3.85
C ASP A 72 12.14 -3.45 2.94
N GLY A 73 11.64 -2.22 3.04
CA GLY A 73 12.10 -1.06 2.28
C GLY A 73 11.85 -1.13 0.78
N ASP A 74 11.06 -2.10 0.31
CA ASP A 74 10.84 -2.32 -1.11
C ASP A 74 9.69 -1.45 -1.63
N ILE A 75 10.01 -0.20 -1.95
CA ILE A 75 9.07 0.79 -2.49
C ILE A 75 8.94 0.65 -4.01
N ALA A 76 9.98 0.16 -4.68
CA ALA A 76 9.97 -0.11 -6.12
C ALA A 76 8.81 -1.01 -6.56
N VAL A 77 8.32 -1.89 -5.68
CA VAL A 77 7.13 -2.73 -5.92
C VAL A 77 5.88 -1.92 -6.29
N LEU A 78 5.76 -0.65 -5.85
CA LEU A 78 4.64 0.23 -6.21
C LEU A 78 4.62 0.55 -7.71
N ALA A 79 5.77 0.49 -8.37
CA ALA A 79 5.85 0.58 -9.81
C ALA A 79 5.33 -0.71 -10.49
N GLU A 80 5.11 -1.82 -9.81
CA GLU A 80 4.50 -3.00 -10.44
C GLU A 80 2.97 -2.89 -10.54
N PHE A 81 2.36 -1.91 -9.85
CA PHE A 81 0.91 -1.76 -9.78
C PHE A 81 0.40 -1.19 -11.12
N PRO A 82 -0.54 -1.88 -11.79
CA PRO A 82 -0.93 -1.55 -13.15
C PRO A 82 -1.68 -0.21 -13.27
N MET A 83 -2.46 0.15 -12.24
CA MET A 83 -3.35 1.31 -12.26
C MET A 83 -2.97 2.40 -11.24
N LEU A 84 -1.84 2.26 -10.54
CA LEU A 84 -1.45 3.20 -9.48
C LEU A 84 -1.11 4.57 -10.09
N LYS A 85 -1.82 5.60 -9.62
CA LYS A 85 -1.64 6.99 -10.08
C LYS A 85 -1.15 7.90 -8.95
N ILE A 86 -1.62 7.65 -7.73
CA ILE A 86 -1.37 8.49 -6.57
C ILE A 86 -0.78 7.63 -5.45
N CYS A 87 0.38 8.04 -4.94
CA CYS A 87 0.99 7.39 -3.78
C CYS A 87 1.60 8.42 -2.84
N GLY A 88 1.12 8.44 -1.60
CA GLY A 88 1.62 9.29 -0.52
C GLY A 88 2.39 8.49 0.51
N PHE A 89 3.67 8.83 0.70
CA PHE A 89 4.51 8.29 1.76
C PHE A 89 5.65 9.26 2.10
N MET A 90 6.29 9.03 3.24
CA MET A 90 7.50 9.74 3.64
C MET A 90 8.74 8.92 3.27
N ASN A 91 9.75 9.56 2.69
CA ASN A 91 11.04 8.93 2.43
C ASN A 91 11.65 8.41 3.74
N ARG A 92 12.20 7.20 3.70
CA ARG A 92 12.96 6.60 4.80
C ARG A 92 14.34 6.18 4.29
N ARG A 93 15.32 6.13 5.20
CA ARG A 93 16.72 5.85 4.85
C ARG A 93 16.94 4.48 4.20
N HIS A 94 16.12 3.48 4.53
CA HIS A 94 16.22 2.11 4.01
C HIS A 94 15.31 1.83 2.81
N TYR A 95 14.54 2.81 2.34
CA TYR A 95 13.70 2.61 1.16
C TYR A 95 14.56 2.58 -0.11
N ASN A 96 14.29 1.62 -0.99
CA ASN A 96 14.99 1.45 -2.26
C ASN A 96 14.56 2.44 -3.36
N MET A 97 13.54 3.25 -3.08
CA MET A 97 13.01 4.28 -3.98
C MET A 97 12.41 5.42 -3.17
N THR A 98 12.67 6.65 -3.59
CA THR A 98 12.10 7.88 -3.04
C THR A 98 10.73 8.19 -3.64
N ARG A 99 9.92 8.99 -2.95
CA ARG A 99 8.62 9.47 -3.46
C ARG A 99 8.79 10.28 -4.74
N GLU A 100 9.90 11.01 -4.89
CA GLU A 100 10.21 11.80 -6.08
C GLU A 100 10.49 10.89 -7.28
N GLU A 101 11.24 9.80 -7.09
CA GLU A 101 11.50 8.79 -8.13
C GLU A 101 10.23 8.06 -8.52
N LEU A 102 9.42 7.62 -7.55
CA LEU A 102 8.13 6.99 -7.83
C LEU A 102 7.22 7.96 -8.59
N SER A 103 7.10 9.21 -8.14
CA SER A 103 6.27 10.23 -8.80
C SER A 103 6.67 10.43 -10.27
N ARG A 104 7.98 10.46 -10.54
CA ARG A 104 8.49 10.54 -11.91
C ARG A 104 8.11 9.30 -12.73
N GLN A 105 8.21 8.10 -12.16
CA GLN A 105 7.81 6.86 -12.84
C GLN A 105 6.31 6.78 -13.12
N LEU A 106 5.47 7.26 -12.20
CA LEU A 106 4.03 7.29 -12.40
C LEU A 106 3.62 8.33 -13.45
N ALA A 107 4.28 9.49 -13.47
CA ALA A 107 3.98 10.56 -14.44
C ALA A 107 4.26 10.16 -15.91
N ILE A 108 5.15 9.18 -16.15
CA ILE A 108 5.45 8.71 -17.52
C ILE A 108 4.55 7.56 -17.98
N ARG A 109 3.66 7.03 -17.13
CA ARG A 109 2.78 5.89 -17.46
C ARG A 109 1.53 6.26 -18.25
N GLY A 110 1.22 7.55 -18.38
CA GLY A 110 0.02 8.05 -19.06
C GLY A 110 -0.76 9.01 -18.17
#